data_AF-A0A840QMH6-F1
#
_entry.id   AF-A0A840QMH6-F1
#
_cell.length_a   1.000
_cell.length_b   1.000
_cell.length_c   1.000
_cell.angle_alpha   90.00
_cell.angle_beta   90.00
_cell.angle_gamma   90.00
#
_symmetry.space_group_name_H-M   'P 1'
#
loop_
_entity.id
_entity.type
_entity.pdbx_description
1 polymer ?
#
loop_
_entity_poly.entity_id
_entity_poly.type
_entity_poly.pdbx_seq_one_letter_code
_entity_poly.pdbx_strand_id
1 'polypeptide(L)'
;MQTYYTRATFQSLLDAMIPPTFTTDTCGITRSLGAVDIRLEDYVLWVLDDKLAPRLGLNEMPFNLSDSTAYVLDIAANQLIQNNQAIMVHNDPIFPGGWFTTLSRRDRLKAVMILEGLKVNVENLPFPYTNNPGFLLNMMDGLNRLILFGFYSEWIGYGEARFHPTTYQLAFLPPSWLQVGYPGPSFGYRDFRGYLLKMDHQGGVSYA
;
A
#
# COMPACT_ATOMS: atom_id res chain seq x y z
N MET A 1 8.59 8.94 -14.86
CA MET A 1 9.07 9.80 -13.75
C MET A 1 7.86 10.22 -12.97
N GLN A 2 7.74 9.79 -11.72
CA GLN A 2 6.52 9.97 -10.94
C GLN A 2 6.35 11.42 -10.52
N THR A 3 5.16 11.97 -10.70
CA THR A 3 4.91 13.38 -10.35
C THR A 3 4.80 13.55 -8.83
N TYR A 4 5.17 14.74 -8.35
CA TYR A 4 4.98 15.13 -6.95
C TYR A 4 3.51 14.96 -6.51
N TYR A 5 2.59 15.34 -7.39
CA TYR A 5 1.15 15.18 -7.25
C TYR A 5 0.74 13.72 -6.97
N THR A 6 1.24 12.78 -7.77
CA THR A 6 0.91 11.37 -7.64
C THR A 6 1.39 10.85 -6.29
N ARG A 7 2.64 11.15 -5.92
CA ARG A 7 3.19 10.72 -4.64
C ARG A 7 2.40 11.27 -3.45
N ALA A 8 2.05 12.55 -3.47
CA ALA A 8 1.26 13.19 -2.41
C ALA A 8 -0.14 12.56 -2.26
N THR A 9 -0.75 12.16 -3.37
CA THR A 9 -2.05 11.48 -3.39
C THR A 9 -1.97 10.10 -2.73
N PHE A 10 -0.96 9.30 -3.07
CA PHE A 10 -0.74 8.00 -2.44
C PHE A 10 -0.32 8.11 -0.97
N GLN A 11 0.50 9.08 -0.59
CA GLN A 11 0.81 9.36 0.81
C GLN A 11 -0.45 9.72 1.60
N SER A 12 -1.35 10.51 1.02
CA SER A 12 -2.63 10.87 1.63
C SER A 12 -3.56 9.66 1.82
N LEU A 13 -3.56 8.73 0.86
CA LEU A 13 -4.32 7.47 0.94
C LEU A 13 -3.76 6.57 2.05
N LEU A 14 -2.43 6.40 2.08
CA LEU A 14 -1.73 5.59 3.08
C LEU A 14 -1.91 6.13 4.50
N ASP A 15 -1.83 7.45 4.67
CA ASP A 15 -2.10 8.12 5.94
C ASP A 15 -3.55 7.92 6.42
N ALA A 16 -4.50 7.78 5.50
CA ALA A 16 -5.90 7.48 5.84
C ALA A 16 -6.11 6.01 6.23
N MET A 17 -5.44 5.08 5.54
CA MET A 17 -5.60 3.65 5.75
C MET A 17 -4.84 3.12 6.97
N ILE A 18 -3.58 3.50 7.11
CA ILE A 18 -2.70 3.06 8.20
C ILE A 18 -2.04 4.30 8.82
N PRO A 19 -2.83 5.11 9.56
CA PRO A 19 -2.30 6.27 10.25
C PRO A 19 -1.33 5.84 11.37
N PRO A 20 -0.38 6.70 11.77
CA PRO A 20 0.36 6.48 13.00
C PRO A 20 -0.61 6.46 14.19
N THR A 21 -0.42 5.50 15.09
CA THR A 21 -1.22 5.36 16.31
C THR A 21 -0.39 5.70 17.54
N PHE A 22 -1.04 6.24 18.56
CA PHE A 22 -0.43 6.53 19.84
C PHE A 22 -1.13 5.67 20.90
N THR A 23 -0.36 4.85 21.60
CA THR A 23 -0.83 4.02 22.70
C THR A 23 -0.25 4.54 24.00
N THR A 24 -1.09 4.70 25.02
CA THR A 24 -0.65 5.07 26.36
C THR A 24 -0.53 3.81 27.20
N ASP A 25 0.67 3.53 27.70
CA ASP A 25 0.95 2.44 28.62
C ASP A 25 1.48 2.98 29.95
N THR A 26 1.81 2.08 30.89
CA THR A 26 2.36 2.45 32.21
C THR A 26 3.73 3.14 32.13
N CYS A 27 4.42 3.05 30.99
CA CYS A 27 5.75 3.61 30.74
C CYS A 27 5.70 4.94 29.95
N GLY A 28 4.55 5.30 29.38
CA GLY A 28 4.33 6.59 28.72
C GLY A 28 3.48 6.48 27.45
N ILE A 29 3.68 7.44 26.54
CA ILE A 29 3.02 7.47 25.24
C ILE A 29 3.97 6.83 24.22
N THR A 30 3.61 5.65 23.72
CA THR A 30 4.33 4.96 22.66
C THR A 30 3.67 5.27 21.31
N ARG A 31 4.45 5.75 20.34
CA ARG A 31 3.98 6.00 18.96
C ARG A 31 4.31 4.80 18.07
N SER A 32 3.30 4.19 17.49
CA SER A 32 3.46 3.20 16.43
C SER A 32 3.50 3.90 15.06
N LEU A 33 4.49 3.51 14.24
CA LEU A 33 4.66 4.02 12.88
C LEU A 33 3.46 3.65 11.99
N GLY A 34 2.99 4.61 11.20
CA GLY A 34 2.00 4.41 10.13
C GLY A 34 2.66 4.09 8.78
N ALA A 35 1.85 3.92 7.74
CA ALA A 35 2.34 3.56 6.41
C ALA A 35 3.25 4.62 5.78
N VAL A 36 2.96 5.91 5.99
CA VAL A 36 3.80 6.99 5.45
C VAL A 36 5.15 7.06 6.16
N ASP A 37 5.21 6.75 7.47
CA ASP A 37 6.46 6.77 8.23
C ASP A 37 7.49 5.77 7.69
N ILE A 38 7.03 4.68 7.07
CA ILE A 38 7.89 3.64 6.47
C ILE A 38 8.03 3.79 4.95
N ARG A 39 7.62 4.94 4.38
CA ARG A 39 7.66 5.25 2.95
C ARG A 39 6.94 4.21 2.08
N LEU A 40 5.80 3.72 2.54
CA LEU A 40 5.07 2.65 1.84
C LEU A 40 4.55 3.07 0.45
N GLU A 41 4.47 4.38 0.17
CA GLU A 41 4.12 4.88 -1.16
C GLU A 41 5.08 4.35 -2.22
N ASP A 42 6.36 4.22 -1.90
CA ASP A 42 7.36 3.68 -2.82
C ASP A 42 7.01 2.26 -3.26
N TYR A 43 6.52 1.41 -2.35
CA TYR A 43 6.09 0.05 -2.65
C TYR A 43 4.88 0.06 -3.58
N VAL A 44 3.84 0.82 -3.23
CA VAL A 44 2.58 0.82 -3.99
C VAL A 44 2.82 1.32 -5.41
N LEU A 45 3.57 2.42 -5.54
CA LEU A 45 3.89 3.03 -6.82
C LEU A 45 4.73 2.09 -7.69
N TRP A 46 5.75 1.45 -7.11
CA TRP A 46 6.55 0.43 -7.80
C TRP A 46 5.71 -0.78 -8.25
N VAL A 47 4.79 -1.27 -7.41
CA VAL A 47 3.91 -2.38 -7.81
C VAL A 47 2.99 -1.96 -8.95
N LEU A 48 2.36 -0.78 -8.88
CA LEU A 48 1.45 -0.32 -9.92
C LEU A 48 2.16 -0.15 -11.26
N ASP A 49 3.30 0.54 -11.27
CA ASP A 49 3.94 0.95 -12.52
C ASP A 49 4.91 -0.10 -13.07
N ASP A 50 5.70 -0.76 -12.21
CA ASP A 50 6.74 -1.69 -12.66
C ASP A 50 6.31 -3.15 -12.64
N LYS A 51 5.23 -3.51 -11.94
CA LYS A 51 4.74 -4.90 -11.86
C LYS A 51 3.37 -5.10 -12.48
N LEU A 52 2.41 -4.24 -12.19
CA LEU A 52 1.02 -4.40 -12.62
C LEU A 52 0.80 -3.86 -14.03
N ALA A 53 1.26 -2.64 -14.34
CA ALA A 53 1.09 -2.05 -15.67
C ALA A 53 1.61 -2.94 -16.81
N PRO A 54 2.81 -3.57 -16.72
CA PRO A 54 3.27 -4.50 -17.76
C PRO A 54 2.39 -5.74 -17.89
N ARG A 55 1.88 -6.30 -16.78
CA ARG A 55 0.97 -7.46 -16.81
C ARG A 55 -0.37 -7.16 -17.46
N LEU A 56 -0.76 -5.89 -17.45
CA LEU A 56 -1.98 -5.39 -18.08
C LEU A 56 -1.74 -4.89 -19.52
N GLY A 57 -0.52 -4.97 -20.04
CA GLY A 57 -0.15 -4.45 -21.37
C GLY A 57 -0.17 -2.92 -21.44
N LEU A 58 0.04 -2.22 -20.32
CA LEU A 58 0.01 -0.76 -20.23
C LEU A 58 1.42 -0.13 -20.22
N ASN A 59 2.48 -0.93 -20.28
CA ASN A 59 3.87 -0.49 -20.20
C ASN A 59 4.36 0.36 -21.38
N GLU A 60 3.72 0.24 -22.54
CA GLU A 60 4.04 1.06 -23.73
C GLU A 60 3.28 2.39 -23.76
N MET A 61 2.39 2.61 -22.79
CA MET A 61 1.57 3.82 -22.75
C MET A 61 2.36 5.03 -22.22
N PRO A 62 2.02 6.25 -22.66
CA PRO A 62 2.72 7.48 -22.26
C PRO A 62 2.36 7.96 -20.85
N PHE A 63 1.73 7.13 -20.02
CA PHE A 63 1.29 7.47 -18.67
C PHE A 63 1.57 6.31 -17.70
N ASN A 64 1.77 6.62 -16.42
CA ASN A 64 1.93 5.60 -15.38
C ASN A 64 0.56 5.22 -14.80
N LEU A 65 0.39 3.95 -14.45
CA LEU A 65 -0.87 3.48 -13.86
C LEU A 65 -1.15 4.22 -12.54
N SER A 66 -0.11 4.54 -11.77
CA SER A 66 -0.23 5.38 -10.58
C SER A 66 -0.84 6.75 -10.87
N ASP A 67 -0.48 7.38 -11.98
CA ASP A 67 -0.90 8.75 -12.30
C ASP A 67 -2.40 8.78 -12.63
N SER A 68 -2.86 7.84 -13.48
CA SER A 68 -4.28 7.68 -13.76
C SER A 68 -5.08 7.33 -12.50
N THR A 69 -4.51 6.52 -11.61
CA THR A 69 -5.16 6.15 -10.34
C THR A 69 -5.29 7.33 -9.39
N ALA A 70 -4.25 8.16 -9.28
CA ALA A 70 -4.30 9.40 -8.49
C ALA A 70 -5.38 10.34 -9.02
N TYR A 71 -5.51 10.46 -10.35
CA TYR A 71 -6.54 11.29 -10.96
C TYR A 71 -7.97 10.77 -10.70
N VAL A 72 -8.17 9.44 -10.70
CA VAL A 72 -9.46 8.83 -10.31
C VAL A 72 -9.82 9.14 -8.86
N LEU A 73 -8.85 9.09 -7.94
CA LEU A 73 -9.06 9.46 -6.53
C LEU A 73 -9.47 10.94 -6.40
N ASP A 74 -8.87 11.82 -7.18
CA ASP A 74 -9.23 13.23 -7.25
C ASP A 74 -10.64 13.48 -7.79
N ILE A 75 -11.08 12.71 -8.80
CA ILE A 75 -12.45 12.80 -9.32
C ILE A 75 -13.46 12.47 -8.22
N ALA A 76 -13.24 11.40 -7.46
CA ALA A 76 -14.10 11.03 -6.35
C ALA A 76 -14.05 12.06 -5.20
N ALA A 77 -12.88 12.62 -4.92
CA ALA A 77 -12.73 13.67 -3.93
C ALA A 77 -13.48 14.95 -4.33
N ASN A 78 -13.31 15.40 -5.57
CA ASN A 78 -14.02 16.55 -6.10
C ASN A 78 -15.54 16.35 -6.06
N GLN A 79 -16.04 15.14 -6.34
CA GLN A 79 -17.46 14.83 -6.20
C GLN A 79 -17.95 14.97 -4.76
N LEU A 80 -17.18 14.52 -3.75
CA LEU A 80 -17.54 14.71 -2.34
C LEU A 80 -17.60 16.19 -1.95
N ILE A 81 -16.64 16.98 -2.44
CA ILE A 81 -16.56 18.42 -2.18
C ILE A 81 -17.76 19.13 -2.80
N GLN A 82 -18.06 18.86 -4.08
CA GLN A 82 -19.20 19.45 -4.78
C GLN A 82 -20.54 19.10 -4.13
N ASN A 83 -20.65 17.91 -3.53
CA ASN A 83 -21.85 17.48 -2.81
C ASN A 83 -21.93 17.99 -1.36
N ASN A 84 -20.98 18.81 -0.90
CA ASN A 84 -20.88 19.27 0.50
C ASN A 84 -20.82 18.10 1.52
N GLN A 85 -20.22 16.98 1.12
CA GLN A 85 -20.10 15.76 1.95
C GLN A 85 -18.70 15.59 2.55
N ALA A 86 -17.77 16.49 2.23
CA ALA A 86 -16.38 16.48 2.67
C ALA A 86 -16.09 17.54 3.73
N ILE A 87 -15.32 17.16 4.75
CA ILE A 87 -14.62 18.07 5.64
C ILE A 87 -13.23 18.29 5.04
N MET A 88 -13.03 19.49 4.52
CA MET A 88 -11.77 19.94 3.97
C MET A 88 -10.84 20.35 5.09
N VAL A 89 -9.60 19.86 5.08
CA VAL A 89 -8.55 20.34 5.98
C VAL A 89 -8.13 21.72 5.48
N HIS A 90 -8.76 22.76 6.03
CA HIS A 90 -8.74 24.11 5.46
C HIS A 90 -7.40 24.86 5.56
N ASN A 91 -6.37 24.31 6.19
CA ASN A 91 -5.07 24.96 6.34
C ASN A 91 -3.98 23.92 6.15
N ASP A 92 -3.23 24.04 5.06
CA ASP A 92 -2.05 23.23 4.69
C ASP A 92 -2.27 21.71 4.69
N PRO A 93 -2.66 21.10 3.54
CA PRO A 93 -2.66 19.65 3.44
C PRO A 93 -1.24 19.13 3.73
N ILE A 94 -1.16 18.11 4.61
CA ILE A 94 0.08 17.44 5.00
C ILE A 94 0.92 17.05 3.77
N PHE A 95 0.23 16.68 2.70
CA PHE A 95 0.81 16.39 1.38
C PHE A 95 0.14 17.30 0.35
N PRO A 96 0.79 18.39 -0.11
CA PRO A 96 0.19 19.25 -1.12
C PRO A 96 0.12 18.52 -2.47
N GLY A 97 -1.07 18.48 -3.05
CA GLY A 97 -1.38 17.66 -4.22
C GLY A 97 -2.75 18.03 -4.80
N GLY A 98 -3.53 17.03 -5.15
CA GLY A 98 -4.89 17.18 -5.70
C GLY A 98 -6.00 17.39 -4.68
N TRP A 99 -7.24 17.40 -5.16
CA TRP A 99 -8.43 17.47 -4.30
C TRP A 99 -8.46 16.38 -3.24
N PHE A 100 -8.00 15.18 -3.55
CA PHE A 100 -7.97 14.06 -2.63
C PHE A 100 -7.09 14.34 -1.40
N THR A 101 -5.98 15.07 -1.55
CA THR A 101 -5.06 15.32 -0.43
C THR A 101 -5.63 16.32 0.58
N THR A 102 -6.53 17.21 0.12
CA THR A 102 -7.20 18.22 0.95
C THR A 102 -8.30 17.66 1.86
N LEU A 103 -8.76 16.44 1.58
CA LEU A 103 -9.79 15.76 2.39
C LEU A 103 -9.24 15.32 3.75
N SER A 104 -10.12 15.30 4.76
CA SER A 104 -9.83 14.61 6.03
C SER A 104 -9.56 13.12 5.80
N ARG A 105 -8.82 12.44 6.68
CA ARG A 105 -8.56 10.98 6.58
C ARG A 105 -9.84 10.17 6.37
N ARG A 106 -10.91 10.52 7.11
CA ARG A 106 -12.21 9.86 6.99
C ARG A 106 -12.82 10.07 5.60
N ASP A 107 -12.73 11.27 5.06
CA ASP A 107 -13.33 11.59 3.76
C ASP A 107 -12.51 11.03 2.59
N ARG A 108 -11.19 10.86 2.75
CA ARG A 108 -10.36 10.08 1.80
C ARG A 108 -10.87 8.64 1.68
N LEU A 109 -11.19 7.99 2.80
CA LEU A 109 -11.79 6.66 2.78
C LEU A 109 -13.20 6.68 2.15
N LYS A 110 -14.02 7.71 2.41
CA LYS A 110 -15.32 7.88 1.72
C LYS A 110 -15.16 8.03 0.21
N ALA A 111 -14.11 8.72 -0.26
CA ALA A 111 -13.85 8.86 -1.69
C ALA A 111 -13.55 7.51 -2.34
N VAL A 112 -12.77 6.65 -1.67
CA VAL A 112 -12.55 5.26 -2.10
C VAL A 112 -13.86 4.48 -2.12
N MET A 113 -14.70 4.60 -1.09
CA MET A 113 -16.02 3.94 -1.06
C MET A 113 -16.97 4.41 -2.18
N ILE A 114 -16.84 5.65 -2.64
CA ILE A 114 -17.60 6.16 -3.80
C ILE A 114 -17.17 5.45 -5.08
N LEU A 115 -15.86 5.21 -5.25
CA LEU A 115 -15.31 4.49 -6.40
C LEU A 115 -15.70 3.00 -6.35
N GLU A 116 -15.58 2.35 -5.19
CA GLU A 116 -16.00 0.96 -4.97
C GLU A 116 -17.51 0.78 -5.16
N GLY A 117 -18.30 1.80 -4.85
CA GLY A 117 -19.74 1.81 -5.07
C GLY A 117 -20.16 2.17 -6.50
N LEU A 118 -19.23 2.40 -7.43
CA LEU A 118 -19.47 2.91 -8.79
C LEU A 118 -20.37 4.16 -8.80
N LYS A 119 -20.24 5.03 -7.79
CA LYS A 119 -21.03 6.26 -7.65
C LYS A 119 -20.45 7.44 -8.43
N VAL A 120 -19.43 7.19 -9.26
CA VAL A 120 -18.82 8.15 -10.19
C VAL A 120 -19.27 7.86 -11.62
N ASN A 121 -19.24 8.88 -12.47
CA ASN A 121 -19.43 8.67 -13.90
C ASN A 121 -18.20 7.98 -14.51
N VAL A 122 -18.29 6.67 -14.74
CA VAL A 122 -17.20 5.83 -15.28
C VAL A 122 -16.79 6.22 -16.70
N GLU A 123 -17.68 6.84 -17.47
CA GLU A 123 -17.40 7.30 -18.83
C GLU A 123 -16.40 8.47 -18.86
N ASN A 124 -16.35 9.25 -17.78
CA ASN A 124 -15.49 10.42 -17.64
C ASN A 124 -14.16 10.12 -16.93
N LEU A 125 -13.90 8.87 -16.55
CA LEU A 125 -12.65 8.50 -15.91
C LEU A 125 -11.51 8.47 -16.93
N PRO A 126 -10.26 8.74 -16.51
CA PRO A 126 -9.11 8.63 -17.39
C PRO A 126 -8.89 7.18 -17.83
N PHE A 127 -8.24 6.98 -18.96
CA PHE A 127 -7.74 5.66 -19.34
C PHE A 127 -6.74 5.17 -18.26
N PRO A 128 -6.72 3.88 -17.87
CA PRO A 128 -7.48 2.73 -18.41
C PRO A 128 -8.86 2.49 -17.75
N TYR A 129 -9.37 3.42 -16.95
CA TYR A 129 -10.63 3.29 -16.21
C TYR A 129 -11.87 3.68 -17.02
N THR A 130 -11.69 4.45 -18.09
CA THR A 130 -12.77 4.90 -18.98
C THR A 130 -13.63 3.72 -19.43
N ASN A 131 -14.94 3.81 -19.19
CA ASN A 131 -15.91 2.77 -19.58
C ASN A 131 -15.58 1.35 -19.06
N ASN A 132 -14.77 1.25 -17.99
CA ASN A 132 -14.32 -0.03 -17.47
C ASN A 132 -14.57 -0.15 -15.97
N PRO A 133 -15.84 -0.32 -15.54
CA PRO A 133 -16.18 -0.42 -14.13
C PRO A 133 -15.54 -1.63 -13.45
N GLY A 134 -15.38 -2.74 -14.17
CA GLY A 134 -14.70 -3.93 -13.66
C GLY A 134 -13.24 -3.67 -13.30
N PHE A 135 -12.52 -2.94 -14.16
CA PHE A 135 -11.14 -2.54 -13.86
C PHE A 135 -11.06 -1.57 -12.69
N LEU A 136 -11.99 -0.60 -12.60
CA LEU A 136 -12.06 0.31 -11.46
C LEU A 136 -12.25 -0.43 -10.13
N LEU A 137 -13.19 -1.36 -10.06
CA LEU A 137 -13.45 -2.16 -8.86
C LEU A 137 -12.23 -3.01 -8.47
N ASN A 138 -11.64 -3.70 -9.45
CA ASN A 138 -10.43 -4.50 -9.23
C ASN A 138 -9.26 -3.64 -8.77
N MET A 139 -9.14 -2.41 -9.26
CA MET A 139 -8.11 -1.48 -8.80
C MET A 139 -8.33 -1.04 -7.37
N MET A 140 -9.54 -0.63 -6.98
CA MET A 140 -9.80 -0.18 -5.61
C MET A 140 -9.60 -1.32 -4.59
N ASP A 141 -10.10 -2.52 -4.87
CA ASP A 141 -9.84 -3.72 -4.06
C ASP A 141 -8.33 -4.07 -4.05
N GLY A 142 -7.69 -3.98 -5.22
CA GLY A 142 -6.26 -4.19 -5.37
C GLY A 142 -5.43 -3.23 -4.52
N LEU A 143 -5.73 -1.93 -4.52
CA LEU A 143 -5.04 -0.93 -3.71
C LEU A 143 -5.14 -1.25 -2.22
N ASN A 144 -6.34 -1.58 -1.74
CA ASN A 144 -6.53 -1.94 -0.34
C ASN A 144 -5.63 -3.11 0.07
N ARG A 145 -5.58 -4.16 -0.76
CA ARG A 145 -4.76 -5.35 -0.51
C ARG A 145 -3.27 -5.05 -0.64
N LEU A 146 -2.86 -4.32 -1.67
CA LEU A 146 -1.47 -3.95 -1.89
C LEU A 146 -0.91 -3.16 -0.72
N ILE A 147 -1.67 -2.22 -0.18
CA ILE A 147 -1.27 -1.42 0.98
C ILE A 147 -1.05 -2.32 2.20
N LEU A 148 -1.97 -3.25 2.47
CA LEU A 148 -1.82 -4.19 3.57
C LEU A 148 -0.66 -5.17 3.37
N PHE A 149 -0.49 -5.71 2.15
CA PHE A 149 0.63 -6.59 1.82
C PHE A 149 1.96 -5.89 2.00
N GLY A 150 2.11 -4.68 1.48
CA GLY A 150 3.34 -3.91 1.64
C GLY A 150 3.62 -3.61 3.11
N PHE A 151 2.62 -3.16 3.89
CA PHE A 151 2.81 -2.80 5.29
C PHE A 151 3.19 -3.98 6.18
N TYR A 152 2.51 -5.13 6.03
CA TYR A 152 2.73 -6.31 6.88
C TYR A 152 3.76 -7.30 6.33
N SER A 153 4.37 -7.01 5.17
CA SER A 153 5.46 -7.82 4.61
C SER A 153 6.82 -7.41 5.13
N GLU A 154 7.79 -8.25 4.80
CA GLU A 154 9.21 -8.00 4.94
C GLU A 154 9.79 -6.95 3.97
N TRP A 155 8.97 -6.41 3.05
CA TRP A 155 9.45 -5.53 1.97
C TRP A 155 10.33 -4.38 2.47
N ILE A 156 9.90 -3.69 3.52
CA ILE A 156 10.68 -2.59 4.10
C ILE A 156 11.98 -3.10 4.75
N GLY A 157 11.95 -4.30 5.33
CA GLY A 157 13.10 -4.92 6.00
C GLY A 157 14.26 -5.27 5.06
N TYR A 158 14.02 -5.34 3.74
CA TYR A 158 15.09 -5.47 2.75
C TYR A 158 15.94 -4.22 2.57
N GLY A 159 15.57 -3.08 3.19
CA GLY A 159 16.35 -1.85 3.12
C GLY A 159 16.54 -1.39 1.67
N GLU A 160 17.76 -1.06 1.27
CA GLU A 160 18.06 -0.58 -0.09
C GLU A 160 17.80 -1.63 -1.18
N ALA A 161 17.81 -2.92 -0.85
CA ALA A 161 17.57 -4.00 -1.80
C ALA A 161 16.06 -4.24 -2.10
N ARG A 162 15.14 -3.48 -1.47
CA ARG A 162 13.69 -3.74 -1.49
C ARG A 162 13.01 -3.72 -2.87
N PHE A 163 13.58 -3.04 -3.86
CA PHE A 163 13.05 -3.03 -5.24
C PHE A 163 13.61 -4.16 -6.11
N HIS A 164 14.79 -4.66 -5.77
CA HIS A 164 15.53 -5.68 -6.52
C HIS A 164 16.34 -6.58 -5.56
N PRO A 165 15.67 -7.42 -4.76
CA PRO A 165 16.39 -8.26 -3.79
C PRO A 165 17.27 -9.25 -4.54
N THR A 166 18.59 -9.07 -4.46
CA THR A 166 19.59 -10.04 -4.97
C THR A 166 19.80 -11.19 -4.00
N THR A 167 19.55 -10.94 -2.71
CA THR A 167 19.52 -11.92 -1.64
C THR A 167 18.29 -11.62 -0.77
N TYR A 168 17.57 -12.66 -0.35
CA TYR A 168 16.40 -12.53 0.54
C TYR A 168 16.82 -12.37 2.01
N GLN A 169 17.82 -11.52 2.26
CA GLN A 169 18.32 -11.21 3.60
C GLN A 169 17.75 -9.88 4.07
N LEU A 170 17.24 -9.85 5.31
CA LEU A 170 16.74 -8.62 5.90
C LEU A 170 17.92 -7.76 6.35
N ALA A 171 17.90 -6.49 5.96
CA ALA A 171 18.78 -5.46 6.50
C ALA A 171 18.38 -5.10 7.94
N PHE A 172 17.08 -5.14 8.26
CA PHE A 172 16.54 -4.91 9.60
C PHE A 172 15.16 -5.56 9.76
N LEU A 173 14.69 -5.68 11.02
CA LEU A 173 13.36 -6.19 11.32
C LEU A 173 12.28 -5.16 10.91
N PRO A 174 11.28 -5.55 10.10
CA PRO A 174 10.18 -4.67 9.74
C PRO A 174 9.47 -4.11 10.97
N PRO A 175 9.17 -2.80 11.01
CA PRO A 175 8.44 -2.20 12.13
C PRO A 175 7.07 -2.84 12.39
N SER A 176 6.38 -3.27 11.32
CA SER A 176 5.10 -3.96 11.41
C SER A 176 5.20 -5.30 12.13
N TRP A 177 6.32 -6.01 12.02
CA TRP A 177 6.55 -7.26 12.75
C TRP A 177 6.62 -7.02 14.25
N LEU A 178 7.33 -5.96 14.66
CA LEU A 178 7.41 -5.55 16.05
C LEU A 178 6.03 -5.13 16.59
N GLN A 179 5.25 -4.41 15.80
CA GLN A 179 3.91 -3.95 16.17
C GLN A 179 2.93 -5.10 16.45
N VAL A 180 2.99 -6.18 15.66
CA VAL A 180 2.09 -7.33 15.81
C VAL A 180 2.69 -8.48 16.63
N GLY A 181 3.92 -8.32 17.14
CA GLY A 181 4.64 -9.37 17.86
C GLY A 181 5.00 -10.57 17.00
N TYR A 182 5.16 -10.39 15.69
CA TYR A 182 5.56 -11.47 14.78
C TYR A 182 7.05 -11.80 15.00
N PRO A 183 7.40 -13.05 15.35
CA PRO A 183 8.78 -13.44 15.68
C PRO A 183 9.71 -13.53 14.44
N GLY A 184 9.17 -13.30 13.24
CA GLY A 184 9.86 -13.52 11.98
C GLY A 184 9.69 -14.96 11.46
N PRO A 185 10.27 -15.28 10.29
CA PRO A 185 10.17 -16.59 9.68
C PRO A 185 10.91 -17.62 10.55
N SER A 186 10.20 -18.64 11.00
CA SER A 186 10.82 -19.79 11.67
C SER A 186 11.64 -20.60 10.68
N PHE A 187 12.75 -21.17 11.14
CA PHE A 187 13.41 -22.24 10.40
C PHE A 187 12.46 -23.44 10.31
N GLY A 188 11.93 -23.71 9.12
CA GLY A 188 10.92 -24.75 8.91
C GLY A 188 11.32 -26.17 9.37
N TYR A 189 12.63 -26.43 9.57
CA TYR A 189 13.13 -27.69 10.14
C TYR A 189 13.10 -27.75 11.67
N ARG A 190 12.88 -26.63 12.38
CA ARG A 190 12.74 -26.58 13.85
C ARG A 190 11.27 -26.55 14.30
N ASP A 191 10.38 -26.00 13.47
CA ASP A 191 8.92 -26.00 13.69
C ASP A 191 8.24 -27.19 12.99
N PHE A 192 8.67 -28.40 13.32
CA PHE A 192 8.11 -29.66 12.83
C PHE A 192 6.60 -29.76 13.10
N ARG A 193 5.76 -29.50 12.09
CA ARG A 193 4.32 -29.86 12.11
C ARG A 193 4.09 -31.35 11.83
N GLY A 194 4.88 -32.23 12.45
CA GLY A 194 4.61 -33.68 12.50
C GLY A 194 5.03 -34.54 11.30
N TYR A 195 5.77 -34.04 10.31
CA TYR A 195 6.25 -34.86 9.17
C TYR A 195 7.75 -35.10 9.23
N LEU A 196 8.15 -36.33 9.59
CA LEU A 196 9.53 -36.84 9.47
C LEU A 196 9.98 -36.88 8.01
N LEU A 197 10.69 -35.83 7.59
CA LEU A 197 11.50 -35.87 6.38
C LEU A 197 12.77 -36.68 6.66
N LYS A 198 12.89 -37.86 6.05
CA LYS A 198 14.17 -38.56 5.96
C LYS A 198 15.02 -37.82 4.94
N MET A 199 16.01 -37.07 5.41
CA MET A 199 17.06 -36.55 4.53
C MET A 199 18.15 -37.62 4.43
N ASP A 200 18.33 -38.19 3.24
CA ASP A 200 19.49 -39.02 2.95
C ASP A 200 20.73 -38.11 2.87
N HIS A 201 21.38 -37.90 4.00
CA HIS A 201 22.74 -37.39 3.99
C HIS A 201 23.66 -38.53 3.55
N GLN A 202 24.29 -38.36 2.38
CA GLN A 202 25.52 -39.09 2.07
C GLN A 202 26.57 -38.75 3.13
N GLY A 203 26.62 -39.50 4.23
CA GLY A 203 27.77 -39.45 5.14
C GLY A 203 27.53 -39.51 6.65
N GLY A 204 26.33 -39.80 7.17
CA GLY A 204 26.24 -40.14 8.60
C GLY A 204 24.88 -39.92 9.23
N VAL A 205 24.42 -40.93 9.97
CA VAL A 205 23.18 -40.91 10.74
C VAL A 205 23.47 -40.20 12.07
N SER A 206 22.91 -39.01 12.26
CA SER A 206 22.75 -38.41 13.59
C SER A 206 21.31 -38.55 14.02
N TYR A 207 21.10 -39.14 15.19
CA TYR A 207 19.83 -39.11 15.90
C TYR A 207 19.71 -37.76 16.61
N ALA A 208 18.53 -37.15 16.53
CA ALA A 208 18.15 -35.98 17.33
C ALA A 208 17.65 -36.42 18.71
#